data_AF-A0A1M6RSC7-F1
#
_entry.id   AF-A0A1M6RSC7-F1
#
_cell.length_a   1.000
_cell.length_b   1.000
_cell.length_c   1.000
_cell.angle_alpha   90.00
_cell.angle_beta   90.00
_cell.angle_gamma   90.00
#
_symmetry.space_group_name_H-M   'P 1'
#
loop_
_entity.id
_entity.type
_entity.pdbx_description
1 polymer ?
#
loop_
_entity_poly.entity_id
_entity_poly.type
_entity_poly.pdbx_seq_one_letter_code
_entity_poly.pdbx_strand_id
1 'polypeptide(L)'
;MRNRCLSIFTVLLIVLLVLAGCAQKSTKKPETTGPKQLKSEPTISLYDNKTGEKKQVKLEEYITGVVAAEMEPSWPVNALAAQAILARTFTMENIESGRVKELHGTDVSTSVEESQAYDPSRINDHVRQAVQKTRGEVITHNGAYIKAWFSASNGGKTASAAEGLSYTKTPTPYIKDNINDPMSVQNTLPEIQKWTAEIPGSKVQEAVRSVSGKDPGPLTSAAIAEKGPSGRTVQLKINNVTVGGPAFRLAAGSTEIRSMYLTDVTVSNGNLVLTGQGYGHGVGMSQWGAKNMAEKGTSPEDIIKFYFKDVEIGRLYK
;
A
#
# COMPACT_ATOMS: atom_id res chain seq x y z
N MET A 1 -61.05 -4.64 76.78
CA MET A 1 -61.96 -3.48 76.73
C MET A 1 -62.07 -3.03 75.26
N ARG A 2 -63.19 -3.35 74.59
CA ARG A 2 -64.17 -2.39 74.02
C ARG A 2 -63.52 -1.23 73.25
N ASN A 3 -63.54 -1.30 71.91
CA ASN A 3 -64.50 -0.65 70.98
C ASN A 3 -64.00 0.74 70.54
N ARG A 4 -63.60 0.90 69.27
CA ARG A 4 -64.38 1.51 68.13
C ARG A 4 -64.62 3.02 68.34
N CYS A 5 -64.33 3.96 67.44
CA CYS A 5 -64.72 4.04 66.02
C CYS A 5 -64.17 5.37 65.40
N LEU A 6 -63.93 5.40 64.07
CA LEU A 6 -64.25 6.44 63.05
C LEU A 6 -63.20 6.34 61.91
N SER A 7 -63.53 5.76 60.75
CA SER A 7 -64.31 6.27 59.61
C SER A 7 -63.46 6.94 58.53
N ILE A 8 -63.78 6.58 57.27
CA ILE A 8 -63.66 7.32 55.99
C ILE A 8 -62.81 6.60 54.90
N PHE A 9 -63.54 5.83 54.08
CA PHE A 9 -63.68 5.93 52.61
C PHE A 9 -62.44 5.97 51.65
N THR A 10 -62.52 5.07 50.65
CA THR A 10 -62.16 5.21 49.21
C THR A 10 -60.88 4.54 48.64
N VAL A 11 -61.07 3.34 48.08
CA VAL A 11 -60.76 2.85 46.71
C VAL A 11 -59.52 3.37 45.92
N LEU A 12 -58.76 2.38 45.40
CA LEU A 12 -57.85 2.32 44.23
C LEU A 12 -56.42 2.91 44.32
N LEU A 13 -55.40 2.02 44.23
CA LEU A 13 -54.48 2.02 43.08
C LEU A 13 -53.73 0.68 42.96
N ILE A 14 -53.80 0.12 41.75
CA ILE A 14 -53.06 -1.05 41.26
C ILE A 14 -51.59 -0.65 41.03
N VAL A 15 -50.63 -1.47 41.46
CA VAL A 15 -49.29 -1.49 40.85
C VAL A 15 -48.87 -2.93 40.59
N LEU A 16 -48.83 -3.27 39.30
CA LEU A 16 -48.25 -4.50 38.75
C LEU A 16 -46.73 -4.36 38.61
N LEU A 17 -46.02 -5.40 39.07
CA LEU A 17 -44.82 -6.05 38.51
C LEU A 17 -43.89 -5.26 37.57
N VAL A 18 -42.60 -5.21 37.91
CA VAL A 18 -41.50 -5.49 36.95
C VAL A 18 -40.36 -6.23 37.66
N LEU A 19 -40.22 -7.53 37.38
CA LEU A 19 -38.97 -8.27 37.53
C LEU A 19 -38.14 -7.99 36.27
N ALA A 20 -37.09 -7.18 36.39
CA ALA A 20 -36.14 -6.94 35.31
C ALA A 20 -35.07 -8.04 35.32
N GLY A 21 -35.20 -9.01 34.42
CA GLY A 21 -34.16 -9.99 34.12
C GLY A 21 -32.96 -9.32 33.44
N CYS A 22 -31.77 -9.64 33.93
CA CYS A 22 -30.51 -9.27 33.27
C CYS A 22 -30.36 -10.07 31.96
N ALA A 23 -30.78 -9.47 30.85
CA ALA A 23 -30.38 -9.91 29.52
C ALA A 23 -28.96 -9.42 29.25
N GLN A 24 -28.00 -10.33 29.30
CA GLN A 24 -26.63 -10.11 28.85
C GLN A 24 -26.68 -9.76 27.36
N LYS A 25 -26.46 -8.48 27.03
CA LYS A 25 -26.31 -8.02 25.64
C LYS A 25 -25.11 -8.76 25.04
N SER A 26 -25.40 -9.80 24.27
CA SER A 26 -24.48 -10.35 23.29
C SER A 26 -24.06 -9.22 22.37
N THR A 27 -22.87 -8.67 22.58
CA THR A 27 -22.21 -7.82 21.59
C THR A 27 -21.96 -8.69 20.37
N LYS A 28 -22.85 -8.63 19.38
CA LYS A 28 -22.59 -9.16 18.05
C LYS A 28 -21.24 -8.61 17.62
N LYS A 29 -20.30 -9.51 17.31
CA LYS A 29 -19.09 -9.18 16.54
C LYS A 29 -19.57 -8.37 15.32
N PRO A 30 -18.99 -7.20 15.00
CA PRO A 30 -19.42 -6.47 13.82
C PRO A 30 -19.35 -7.42 12.63
N GLU A 31 -20.46 -7.58 11.92
CA GLU A 31 -20.48 -8.31 10.65
C GLU A 31 -19.43 -7.65 9.77
N THR A 32 -18.36 -8.36 9.46
CA THR A 32 -17.38 -7.92 8.48
C THR A 32 -18.08 -7.98 7.12
N THR A 33 -18.74 -6.88 6.77
CA THR A 33 -19.28 -6.70 5.42
C THR A 33 -18.07 -6.53 4.53
N GLY A 34 -17.77 -7.53 3.70
CA GLY A 34 -16.79 -7.41 2.63
C GLY A 34 -17.08 -6.23 1.69
N PRO A 35 -16.30 -6.07 0.61
CA PRO A 35 -16.47 -4.96 -0.33
C PRO A 35 -17.93 -4.84 -0.78
N LYS A 36 -18.46 -3.61 -0.87
CA LYS A 36 -19.84 -3.37 -1.31
C LYS A 36 -20.06 -4.01 -2.67
N GLN A 37 -20.87 -5.07 -2.70
CA GLN A 37 -21.03 -5.90 -3.88
C GLN A 37 -21.73 -5.12 -5.02
N LEU A 38 -21.05 -5.00 -6.15
CA LEU A 38 -21.56 -4.43 -7.39
C LEU A 38 -22.33 -5.50 -8.18
N LYS A 39 -23.32 -5.07 -8.96
CA LYS A 39 -24.15 -5.96 -9.78
C LYS A 39 -23.39 -6.59 -10.95
N SER A 40 -22.39 -5.88 -11.48
CA SER A 40 -21.58 -6.27 -12.62
C SER A 40 -20.25 -5.53 -12.59
N GLU A 41 -19.31 -5.93 -13.45
CA GLU A 41 -18.06 -5.21 -13.66
C GLU A 41 -18.32 -3.73 -14.01
N PRO A 42 -17.70 -2.79 -13.27
CA PRO A 42 -17.82 -1.37 -13.55
C PRO A 42 -17.03 -0.96 -14.80
N THR A 43 -17.54 0.06 -15.48
CA THR A 43 -16.76 0.86 -16.43
C THR A 43 -16.21 2.06 -15.65
N ILE A 44 -14.92 2.36 -15.82
CA ILE A 44 -14.24 3.48 -15.16
C ILE A 44 -13.73 4.47 -16.21
N SER A 45 -13.63 5.74 -15.81
CA SER A 45 -13.03 6.80 -16.60
C SER A 45 -11.53 6.88 -16.37
N LEU A 46 -10.75 6.90 -17.45
CA LEU A 46 -9.29 6.90 -17.45
C LEU A 46 -8.76 8.16 -18.15
N TYR A 47 -7.87 8.88 -17.49
CA TYR A 47 -7.09 9.99 -18.05
C TYR A 47 -5.70 9.51 -18.49
N ASP A 48 -5.34 9.75 -19.75
CA ASP A 48 -3.98 9.52 -20.24
C ASP A 48 -3.11 10.75 -19.95
N ASN A 49 -2.13 10.59 -19.06
CA ASN A 49 -1.27 11.68 -18.61
C ASN A 49 -0.27 12.17 -19.67
N LYS A 50 -0.09 11.45 -20.78
CA LYS A 50 0.80 11.84 -21.87
C LYS A 50 0.04 12.61 -22.96
N THR A 51 -1.16 12.16 -23.30
CA THR A 51 -1.95 12.76 -24.40
C THR A 51 -3.00 13.76 -23.90
N GLY A 52 -3.39 13.68 -22.63
CA GLY A 52 -4.50 14.45 -22.05
C GLY A 52 -5.88 13.89 -22.39
N GLU A 53 -5.96 12.76 -23.09
CA GLU A 53 -7.22 12.15 -23.49
C GLU A 53 -7.95 11.48 -22.32
N LYS A 54 -9.28 11.44 -22.42
CA LYS A 54 -10.15 10.76 -21.45
C LYS A 54 -10.93 9.66 -22.16
N LYS A 55 -10.92 8.46 -21.59
CA LYS A 55 -11.64 7.30 -22.15
C LYS A 55 -12.40 6.53 -21.08
N GLN A 56 -13.42 5.79 -21.50
CA GLN A 56 -14.14 4.86 -20.65
C GLN A 56 -13.61 3.45 -20.91
N VAL A 57 -13.20 2.74 -19.87
CA VAL A 57 -12.63 1.38 -19.98
C VAL A 57 -13.28 0.45 -18.97
N LYS A 58 -13.34 -0.84 -19.31
CA LYS A 58 -13.75 -1.87 -18.34
C LYS A 58 -12.67 -2.02 -17.27
N LEU A 59 -13.07 -2.23 -16.01
CA LEU A 59 -12.13 -2.35 -14.90
C LEU A 59 -11.07 -3.43 -15.17
N GLU A 60 -11.45 -4.61 -15.65
CA GLU A 60 -10.47 -5.68 -15.90
C GLU A 60 -9.57 -5.38 -17.09
N GLU A 61 -10.05 -4.65 -18.09
CA GLU A 61 -9.20 -4.17 -19.18
C GLU A 61 -8.11 -3.24 -18.65
N TYR A 62 -8.48 -2.32 -17.76
CA TYR A 62 -7.54 -1.45 -17.06
C TYR A 62 -6.55 -2.27 -16.21
N ILE A 63 -7.04 -3.18 -15.37
CA ILE A 63 -6.20 -4.02 -14.50
C ILE A 63 -5.24 -4.89 -15.32
N THR A 64 -5.64 -5.38 -16.49
CA THR A 64 -4.75 -6.13 -17.38
C THR A 64 -3.59 -5.26 -17.87
N GLY A 65 -3.85 -4.01 -18.26
CA GLY A 65 -2.81 -3.05 -18.62
C GLY A 65 -1.92 -2.63 -17.46
N VAL A 66 -2.45 -2.58 -16.24
CA VAL A 66 -1.67 -2.29 -15.02
C VAL A 66 -0.73 -3.45 -14.69
N VAL A 67 -1.23 -4.68 -14.64
CA VAL A 67 -0.41 -5.87 -14.31
C VAL A 67 0.71 -6.06 -15.33
N ALA A 68 0.43 -5.84 -16.62
CA ALA A 68 1.43 -5.90 -17.69
C ALA A 68 2.52 -4.82 -17.57
N ALA A 69 2.21 -3.69 -16.95
CA ALA A 69 3.17 -2.60 -16.73
C ALA A 69 4.00 -2.81 -15.45
N GLU A 70 3.34 -3.22 -14.37
CA GLU A 70 3.93 -3.30 -13.02
C GLU A 70 4.85 -4.51 -12.83
N MET A 71 4.59 -5.62 -13.50
CA MET A 71 5.38 -6.85 -13.39
C MET A 71 5.84 -7.34 -14.74
N GLU A 72 6.89 -8.16 -14.74
CA GLU A 72 7.35 -8.86 -15.93
C GLU A 72 6.28 -9.87 -16.40
N PRO A 73 5.68 -9.70 -17.60
CA PRO A 73 4.56 -10.52 -18.05
C PRO A 73 4.86 -12.02 -18.14
N SER A 74 6.13 -12.42 -18.25
CA SER A 74 6.54 -13.83 -18.29
C SER A 74 6.60 -14.50 -16.92
N TRP A 75 6.45 -13.77 -15.81
CA TRP A 75 6.50 -14.31 -14.45
C TRP A 75 5.33 -15.29 -14.16
N PRO A 76 5.44 -16.10 -13.09
CA PRO A 76 4.41 -17.08 -12.75
C PRO A 76 3.03 -16.45 -12.58
N VAL A 77 2.01 -17.12 -13.13
CA VAL A 77 0.62 -16.65 -13.12
C VAL A 77 0.12 -16.35 -11.70
N ASN A 78 0.51 -17.11 -10.69
CA ASN A 78 0.09 -16.84 -9.30
C ASN A 78 0.67 -15.53 -8.74
N ALA A 79 1.88 -15.13 -9.15
CA ALA A 79 2.46 -13.85 -8.75
C ALA A 79 1.75 -12.68 -9.43
N LEU A 80 1.50 -12.80 -10.74
CA LEU A 80 0.72 -11.83 -11.52
C LEU A 80 -0.73 -11.72 -10.99
N ALA A 81 -1.30 -12.82 -10.52
CA ALA A 81 -2.65 -12.87 -9.94
C ALA A 81 -2.71 -12.15 -8.58
N ALA A 82 -1.68 -12.31 -7.73
CA ALA A 82 -1.58 -11.53 -6.50
C ALA A 82 -1.50 -10.02 -6.80
N GLN A 83 -0.71 -9.64 -7.80
CA GLN A 83 -0.64 -8.26 -8.28
C GLN A 83 -1.96 -7.76 -8.86
N ALA A 84 -2.72 -8.58 -9.59
CA ALA A 84 -4.03 -8.20 -10.11
C ALA A 84 -5.01 -7.85 -8.97
N ILE A 85 -5.02 -8.64 -7.89
CA ILE A 85 -5.84 -8.37 -6.71
C ILE A 85 -5.41 -7.05 -6.02
N LEU A 86 -4.11 -6.83 -5.83
CA LEU A 86 -3.60 -5.57 -5.26
C LEU A 86 -3.93 -4.37 -6.15
N ALA A 87 -3.69 -4.47 -7.45
CA ALA A 87 -3.94 -3.41 -8.42
C ALA A 87 -5.42 -3.02 -8.47
N ARG A 88 -6.32 -4.00 -8.41
CA ARG A 88 -7.76 -3.76 -8.32
C ARG A 88 -8.14 -3.10 -7.00
N THR A 89 -7.59 -3.57 -5.88
CA THR A 89 -7.83 -2.99 -4.57
C THR A 89 -7.38 -1.53 -4.52
N PHE A 90 -6.17 -1.24 -4.98
CA PHE A 90 -5.63 0.11 -5.06
C PHE A 90 -6.49 1.01 -5.97
N THR A 91 -6.92 0.48 -7.12
CA THR A 91 -7.80 1.21 -8.04
C THR A 91 -9.09 1.63 -7.35
N MET A 92 -9.77 0.70 -6.67
CA MET A 92 -11.02 1.00 -5.98
C MET A 92 -10.81 1.98 -4.81
N GLU A 93 -9.72 1.84 -4.07
CA GLU A 93 -9.38 2.76 -2.98
C GLU A 93 -9.10 4.19 -3.50
N ASN A 94 -8.38 4.33 -4.60
CA ASN A 94 -8.09 5.63 -5.22
C ASN A 94 -9.36 6.32 -5.76
N ILE A 95 -10.27 5.53 -6.34
CA ILE A 95 -11.58 6.02 -6.78
C ILE A 95 -12.39 6.54 -5.59
N GLU A 96 -12.43 5.79 -4.49
CA GLU A 96 -13.12 6.21 -3.26
C GLU A 96 -12.50 7.46 -2.63
N SER A 97 -11.17 7.60 -2.72
CA SER A 97 -10.48 8.78 -2.21
C SER A 97 -10.76 10.05 -3.03
N GLY A 98 -11.20 9.90 -4.29
CA GLY A 98 -11.56 11.00 -5.19
C GLY A 98 -10.38 11.86 -5.67
N ARG A 99 -9.13 11.45 -5.42
CA ARG A 99 -7.94 12.27 -5.73
C ARG A 99 -7.82 12.55 -7.23
N VAL A 100 -7.88 11.50 -8.04
CA VAL A 100 -7.78 11.63 -9.51
C VAL A 100 -8.98 12.36 -10.09
N LYS A 101 -10.14 12.23 -9.44
CA LYS A 101 -11.36 12.95 -9.81
C LYS A 101 -11.23 14.45 -9.59
N GLU A 102 -10.59 14.87 -8.51
CA GLU A 102 -10.29 16.27 -8.24
C GLU A 102 -9.31 16.86 -9.27
N LEU A 103 -8.25 16.13 -9.62
CA LEU A 103 -7.23 16.59 -10.56
C LEU A 103 -7.73 16.63 -12.01
N HIS A 104 -8.41 15.57 -12.45
CA HIS A 104 -8.66 15.31 -13.87
C HIS A 104 -10.15 15.09 -14.21
N GLY A 105 -11.03 14.99 -13.21
CA GLY A 105 -12.44 14.64 -13.43
C GLY A 105 -12.64 13.20 -13.92
N THR A 106 -11.68 12.31 -13.63
CA THR A 106 -11.70 10.88 -14.01
C THR A 106 -11.46 9.98 -12.79
N ASP A 107 -11.76 8.70 -12.91
CA ASP A 107 -11.63 7.72 -11.83
C ASP A 107 -10.16 7.34 -11.60
N VAL A 108 -9.38 7.22 -12.68
CA VAL A 108 -7.95 6.84 -12.66
C VAL A 108 -7.16 7.58 -13.73
N SER A 109 -5.83 7.64 -13.57
CA SER A 109 -4.91 8.09 -14.62
C SER A 109 -3.81 7.07 -14.93
N THR A 110 -3.04 7.32 -15.99
CA THR A 110 -1.84 6.54 -16.34
C THR A 110 -0.55 7.05 -15.68
N SER A 111 -0.63 8.06 -14.79
CA SER A 111 0.51 8.53 -14.00
C SER A 111 0.76 7.58 -12.82
N VAL A 112 2.03 7.21 -12.62
CA VAL A 112 2.45 6.36 -11.48
C VAL A 112 2.31 7.12 -10.15
N GLU A 113 2.46 8.45 -10.17
CA GLU A 113 2.35 9.31 -9.00
C GLU A 113 0.91 9.48 -8.51
N GLU A 114 -0.06 9.36 -9.43
CA GLU A 114 -1.49 9.52 -9.19
C GLU A 114 -2.22 8.19 -9.04
N SER A 115 -1.78 7.18 -9.78
CA SER A 115 -2.37 5.86 -9.85
C SER A 115 -1.28 4.77 -9.82
N GLN A 116 -1.06 4.08 -10.94
CA GLN A 116 -0.21 2.91 -11.10
C GLN A 116 0.34 2.92 -12.54
N ALA A 117 1.41 2.18 -12.80
CA ALA A 117 1.92 2.01 -14.15
C ALA A 117 0.85 1.38 -15.05
N TYR A 118 0.78 1.82 -16.30
CA TYR A 118 -0.19 1.32 -17.27
C TYR A 118 0.46 1.22 -18.66
N ASP A 119 0.49 0.01 -19.20
CA ASP A 119 1.09 -0.29 -20.50
C ASP A 119 0.39 -1.52 -21.12
N PRO A 120 -0.67 -1.30 -21.91
CA PRO A 120 -1.40 -2.39 -22.54
C PRO A 120 -0.61 -3.11 -23.65
N SER A 121 0.53 -2.55 -24.12
CA SER A 121 1.33 -3.18 -25.17
C SER A 121 2.08 -4.43 -24.68
N ARG A 122 2.26 -4.57 -23.37
CA ARG A 122 2.97 -5.69 -22.72
C ARG A 122 2.06 -6.87 -22.35
N ILE A 123 0.76 -6.80 -22.64
CA ILE A 123 -0.20 -7.84 -22.25
C ILE A 123 0.07 -9.14 -23.02
N ASN A 124 0.30 -10.23 -22.29
CA ASN A 124 0.42 -11.59 -22.81
C ASN A 124 -0.61 -12.54 -22.16
N ASP A 125 -0.57 -13.83 -22.53
CA ASP A 125 -1.51 -14.83 -22.02
C ASP A 125 -1.39 -15.09 -20.51
N HIS A 126 -0.19 -15.01 -19.93
CA HIS A 126 0.01 -15.14 -18.49
C HIS A 126 -0.71 -14.01 -17.72
N VAL A 127 -0.57 -12.77 -18.20
CA VAL A 127 -1.26 -11.61 -17.61
C VAL A 127 -2.77 -11.75 -17.74
N ARG A 128 -3.28 -12.12 -18.92
CA ARG A 128 -4.72 -12.35 -19.12
C ARG A 128 -5.25 -13.45 -18.21
N GLN A 129 -4.53 -14.56 -18.09
CA GLN A 129 -4.90 -15.67 -17.24
C GLN A 129 -4.92 -15.26 -15.75
N ALA A 130 -3.93 -14.49 -15.30
CA ALA A 130 -3.83 -14.02 -13.94
C ALA A 130 -4.99 -13.09 -13.54
N VAL A 131 -5.30 -12.11 -14.40
CA VAL A 131 -6.42 -11.18 -14.18
C VAL A 131 -7.75 -11.93 -14.21
N GLN A 132 -7.97 -12.80 -15.21
CA GLN A 132 -9.20 -13.58 -15.32
C GLN A 132 -9.40 -14.52 -14.12
N LYS A 133 -8.33 -15.16 -13.63
CA LYS A 133 -8.37 -16.06 -12.47
C LYS A 133 -8.85 -15.35 -11.20
N THR A 134 -8.52 -14.07 -11.05
CA THR A 134 -8.80 -13.25 -9.86
C THR A 134 -9.83 -12.16 -10.15
N ARG A 135 -10.66 -12.37 -11.17
CA ARG A 135 -11.62 -11.38 -11.65
C ARG A 135 -12.51 -10.90 -10.50
N GLY A 136 -12.54 -9.58 -10.31
CA GLY A 136 -13.33 -8.93 -9.28
C GLY A 136 -12.79 -9.08 -7.85
N GLU A 137 -11.69 -9.80 -7.62
CA GLU A 137 -11.15 -9.99 -6.27
C GLU A 137 -10.38 -8.76 -5.79
N VAL A 138 -10.69 -8.35 -4.57
CA VAL A 138 -10.15 -7.18 -3.87
C VAL A 138 -9.89 -7.52 -2.41
N ILE A 139 -9.08 -6.70 -1.74
CA ILE A 139 -8.65 -6.91 -0.37
C ILE A 139 -9.27 -5.83 0.53
N THR A 140 -9.93 -6.25 1.60
CA THR A 140 -10.51 -5.36 2.61
C THR A 140 -9.97 -5.66 4.00
N HIS A 141 -9.98 -4.65 4.87
CA HIS A 141 -9.77 -4.78 6.31
C HIS A 141 -10.91 -4.04 7.01
N ASN A 142 -11.70 -4.76 7.82
CA ASN A 142 -12.92 -4.24 8.43
C ASN A 142 -13.88 -3.59 7.41
N GLY A 143 -14.02 -4.21 6.24
CA GLY A 143 -14.92 -3.76 5.17
C GLY A 143 -14.43 -2.59 4.30
N ALA A 144 -13.34 -1.92 4.69
CA ALA A 144 -12.71 -0.87 3.87
C ALA A 144 -11.59 -1.46 2.99
N TYR A 145 -11.39 -0.92 1.79
CA TYR A 145 -10.23 -1.27 0.96
C TYR A 145 -8.94 -0.95 1.71
N ILE A 146 -7.97 -1.88 1.64
CA ILE A 146 -6.65 -1.62 2.20
C ILE A 146 -5.84 -0.69 1.30
N LYS A 147 -4.84 -0.03 1.89
CA LYS A 147 -3.67 0.50 1.16
C LYS A 147 -2.84 -0.67 0.64
N ALA A 148 -3.21 -1.16 -0.55
CA ALA A 148 -2.60 -2.29 -1.23
C ALA A 148 -1.25 -1.94 -1.88
N TRP A 149 -0.31 -1.40 -1.11
CA TRP A 149 1.00 -1.00 -1.62
C TRP A 149 1.88 -2.22 -1.93
N PHE A 150 2.72 -2.05 -2.94
CA PHE A 150 3.68 -3.04 -3.39
C PHE A 150 4.92 -2.34 -3.94
N SER A 151 6.04 -3.06 -3.98
CA SER A 151 7.27 -2.57 -4.62
C SER A 151 8.06 -3.72 -5.22
N ALA A 152 9.04 -3.43 -6.08
CA ALA A 152 9.84 -4.46 -6.73
C ALA A 152 10.48 -5.44 -5.74
N SER A 153 11.24 -4.92 -4.77
CA SER A 153 11.89 -5.73 -3.73
C SER A 153 11.97 -5.03 -2.39
N ASN A 154 11.56 -5.74 -1.35
CA ASN A 154 11.66 -5.29 0.04
C ASN A 154 13.10 -5.41 0.60
N GLY A 155 14.09 -5.85 -0.19
CA GLY A 155 15.47 -5.93 0.27
C GLY A 155 15.66 -6.87 1.47
N GLY A 156 14.88 -7.96 1.55
CA GLY A 156 15.00 -8.97 2.61
C GLY A 156 14.09 -8.76 3.82
N LYS A 157 13.45 -7.59 3.96
CA LYS A 157 12.60 -7.26 5.12
C LYS A 157 11.58 -6.19 4.81
N THR A 158 10.32 -6.38 5.20
CA THR A 158 9.24 -5.39 4.97
C THR A 158 9.40 -4.15 5.86
N ALA A 159 8.85 -3.02 5.44
CA ALA A 159 8.78 -1.78 6.21
C ALA A 159 7.36 -1.38 6.55
N SER A 160 7.24 -0.55 7.58
CA SER A 160 6.02 0.20 7.87
C SER A 160 5.77 1.31 6.85
N ALA A 161 4.52 1.77 6.77
CA ALA A 161 4.14 2.92 5.95
C ALA A 161 4.93 4.19 6.33
N ALA A 162 5.16 4.39 7.62
CA ALA A 162 5.91 5.53 8.14
C ALA A 162 7.38 5.50 7.68
N GLU A 163 8.04 4.33 7.73
CA GLU A 163 9.43 4.21 7.32
C GLU A 163 9.61 4.28 5.80
N GLY A 164 8.83 3.50 5.04
CA GLY A 164 9.06 3.33 3.61
C GLY A 164 8.48 4.44 2.74
N LEU A 165 7.40 5.08 3.21
CA LEU A 165 6.63 6.07 2.43
C LEU A 165 6.50 7.42 3.14
N SER A 166 7.03 7.59 4.35
CA SER A 166 6.73 8.75 5.22
C SER A 166 5.22 8.95 5.45
N TYR A 167 4.44 7.87 5.36
CA TYR A 167 2.98 7.94 5.44
C TYR A 167 2.48 7.64 6.86
N THR A 168 1.86 8.64 7.48
CA THR A 168 1.29 8.56 8.85
C THR A 168 -0.15 9.04 8.93
N LYS A 169 -0.76 9.45 7.81
CA LYS A 169 -2.08 10.10 7.78
C LYS A 169 -3.21 9.18 8.26
N THR A 170 -3.18 7.91 7.88
CA THR A 170 -4.13 6.90 8.36
C THR A 170 -3.39 5.66 8.85
N PRO A 171 -3.86 5.02 9.95
CA PRO A 171 -3.29 3.76 10.40
C PRO A 171 -3.44 2.66 9.35
N THR A 172 -2.39 1.87 9.15
CA THR A 172 -2.36 0.72 8.23
C THR A 172 -2.09 -0.59 8.99
N PRO A 173 -2.96 -0.99 9.94
CA PRO A 173 -2.69 -2.12 10.85
C PRO A 173 -2.59 -3.46 10.14
N TYR A 174 -3.15 -3.58 8.93
CA TYR A 174 -3.10 -4.77 8.09
C TYR A 174 -1.75 -4.97 7.39
N ILE A 175 -0.85 -3.97 7.35
CA ILE A 175 0.47 -4.13 6.75
C ILE A 175 1.39 -4.84 7.76
N LYS A 176 1.98 -5.97 7.36
CA LYS A 176 3.01 -6.64 8.18
C LYS A 176 4.36 -5.95 7.96
N ASP A 177 4.75 -5.11 8.90
CA ASP A 177 6.04 -4.45 8.92
C ASP A 177 7.11 -5.27 9.67
N ASN A 178 8.38 -5.02 9.36
CA ASN A 178 9.54 -5.65 9.99
C ASN A 178 9.53 -7.20 9.97
N ILE A 179 8.86 -7.82 9.00
CA ILE A 179 8.92 -9.27 8.81
C ILE A 179 10.07 -9.65 7.87
N ASN A 180 10.71 -10.79 8.13
CA ASN A 180 11.74 -11.34 7.26
C ASN A 180 11.11 -11.80 5.94
N ASP A 181 11.67 -11.32 4.83
CA ASP A 181 11.24 -11.62 3.47
C ASP A 181 12.47 -11.96 2.61
N PRO A 182 13.15 -13.09 2.89
CA PRO A 182 14.34 -13.47 2.14
C PRO A 182 14.04 -13.74 0.66
N MET A 183 12.79 -14.09 0.33
CA MET A 183 12.38 -14.32 -1.05
C MET A 183 12.38 -13.02 -1.88
N SER A 184 12.32 -11.84 -1.27
CA SER A 184 12.47 -10.57 -2.01
C SER A 184 13.87 -10.29 -2.54
N VAL A 185 14.89 -11.06 -2.14
CA VAL A 185 16.30 -10.90 -2.58
C VAL A 185 16.97 -12.20 -3.03
N GLN A 186 16.43 -13.36 -2.67
CA GLN A 186 16.91 -14.64 -3.18
C GLN A 186 16.55 -14.80 -4.66
N ASN A 187 17.45 -15.34 -5.49
CA ASN A 187 17.19 -15.60 -6.91
C ASN A 187 16.66 -14.37 -7.69
N THR A 188 17.05 -13.16 -7.27
CA THR A 188 16.76 -11.91 -7.97
C THR A 188 17.96 -11.47 -8.77
N LEU A 189 17.78 -10.45 -9.61
CA LEU A 189 18.88 -9.81 -10.32
C LEU A 189 19.96 -9.30 -9.34
N PRO A 190 21.27 -9.35 -9.70
CA PRO A 190 22.36 -8.91 -8.84
C PRO A 190 22.15 -7.51 -8.26
N GLU A 191 21.59 -6.63 -9.08
CA GLU A 191 21.38 -5.24 -8.76
C GLU A 191 20.16 -5.00 -7.83
N ILE A 192 19.31 -6.01 -7.62
CA ILE A 192 18.31 -6.05 -6.55
C ILE A 192 18.95 -6.51 -5.24
N GLN A 193 19.90 -7.45 -5.31
CA GLN A 193 20.60 -7.97 -4.11
C GLN A 193 21.53 -6.91 -3.52
N LYS A 194 22.22 -6.15 -4.38
CA LYS A 194 23.09 -5.05 -3.99
C LYS A 194 23.22 -4.06 -5.14
N TRP A 195 23.14 -2.77 -4.83
CA TRP A 195 23.37 -1.70 -5.79
C TRP A 195 24.22 -0.60 -5.17
N THR A 196 24.91 0.14 -6.05
CA THR A 196 25.60 1.38 -5.71
C THR A 196 25.12 2.46 -6.68
N ALA A 197 24.80 3.64 -6.16
CA ALA A 197 24.38 4.80 -6.92
C ALA A 197 25.31 5.97 -6.63
N GLU A 198 25.73 6.67 -7.69
CA GLU A 198 26.46 7.93 -7.58
C GLU A 198 25.57 9.07 -8.07
N ILE A 199 25.28 10.00 -7.17
CA ILE A 199 24.37 11.12 -7.44
C ILE A 199 25.20 12.41 -7.46
N PRO A 200 25.17 13.19 -8.55
CA PRO A 200 25.89 14.46 -8.63
C PRO A 200 25.52 15.39 -7.48
N GLY A 201 26.51 16.03 -6.86
CA GLY A 201 26.30 16.92 -5.71
C GLY A 201 25.30 18.05 -5.98
N SER A 202 25.23 18.54 -7.22
CA SER A 202 24.23 19.52 -7.66
C SER A 202 22.80 18.98 -7.58
N LYS A 203 22.56 17.74 -8.04
CA LYS A 203 21.27 17.05 -7.96
C LYS A 203 20.88 16.80 -6.50
N VAL A 204 21.86 16.46 -5.65
CA VAL A 204 21.65 16.32 -4.20
C VAL A 204 21.23 17.65 -3.56
N GLN A 205 21.91 18.74 -3.89
CA GLN A 205 21.61 20.07 -3.37
C GLN A 205 20.19 20.52 -3.77
N GLU A 206 19.81 20.31 -5.04
CA GLU A 206 18.46 20.57 -5.54
C GLU A 206 17.40 19.74 -4.80
N ALA A 207 17.63 18.43 -4.65
CA ALA A 207 16.71 17.55 -3.93
C ALA A 207 16.52 17.97 -2.47
N VAL A 208 17.60 18.35 -1.76
CA VAL A 208 17.51 18.84 -0.38
C VAL A 208 16.72 20.15 -0.31
N ARG A 209 16.95 21.09 -1.24
CA ARG A 209 16.20 22.36 -1.31
C ARG A 209 14.71 22.10 -1.52
N SER A 210 14.37 21.22 -2.47
CA SER A 210 12.98 20.85 -2.79
C SER A 210 12.25 20.23 -1.59
N VAL A 211 12.92 19.33 -0.85
CA VAL A 211 12.30 18.59 0.25
C VAL A 211 12.25 19.38 1.56
N SER A 212 13.25 20.21 1.84
CA SER A 212 13.42 20.86 3.16
C SER A 212 13.24 22.37 3.16
N GLY A 213 13.22 23.01 1.99
CA GLY A 213 13.28 24.47 1.86
C GLY A 213 14.62 25.09 2.26
N LYS A 214 15.64 24.29 2.61
CA LYS A 214 16.96 24.74 3.03
C LYS A 214 18.01 24.41 2.00
N ASP A 215 18.97 25.30 1.84
CA ASP A 215 20.15 25.05 1.00
C ASP A 215 21.27 24.42 1.83
N PRO A 216 21.69 23.17 1.56
CA PRO A 216 22.83 22.56 2.25
C PRO A 216 24.18 23.12 1.78
N GLY A 217 24.20 23.94 0.71
CA GLY A 217 25.42 24.32 0.00
C GLY A 217 26.00 23.16 -0.82
N PRO A 218 27.21 23.34 -1.39
CA PRO A 218 27.91 22.26 -2.09
C PRO A 218 28.07 21.02 -1.22
N LEU A 219 27.85 19.83 -1.80
CA LEU A 219 27.95 18.58 -1.07
C LEU A 219 29.39 18.36 -0.56
N THR A 220 29.55 18.26 0.77
CA THR A 220 30.85 17.99 1.41
C THR A 220 30.78 16.80 2.37
N SER A 221 29.61 16.51 2.93
CA SER A 221 29.40 15.38 3.82
C SER A 221 27.98 14.83 3.71
N ALA A 222 27.84 13.53 3.91
CA ALA A 222 26.57 12.84 3.98
C ALA A 222 26.66 11.66 4.95
N ALA A 223 25.58 11.40 5.68
CA ALA A 223 25.49 10.26 6.59
C ALA A 223 24.04 9.80 6.76
N ILE A 224 23.87 8.55 7.17
CA ILE A 224 22.60 8.05 7.70
C ILE A 224 22.39 8.69 9.07
N ALA A 225 21.33 9.50 9.21
CA ALA A 225 21.00 10.14 10.48
C ALA A 225 20.15 9.22 11.37
N GLU A 226 19.23 8.47 10.77
CA GLU A 226 18.34 7.57 11.49
C GLU A 226 17.91 6.39 10.62
N LYS A 227 17.84 5.20 11.24
CA LYS A 227 17.21 4.01 10.68
C LYS A 227 15.97 3.64 11.48
N GLY A 228 14.92 3.21 10.80
CA GLY A 228 13.74 2.65 11.44
C GLY A 228 13.90 1.15 11.79
N PRO A 229 12.90 0.55 12.46
CA PRO A 229 12.89 -0.87 12.84
C PRO A 229 13.22 -1.86 11.71
N SER A 230 12.86 -1.56 10.46
CA SER A 230 13.17 -2.43 9.33
C SER A 230 14.64 -2.38 8.90
N GLY A 231 15.45 -1.48 9.46
CA GLY A 231 16.81 -1.16 9.03
C GLY A 231 16.89 -0.18 7.85
N ARG A 232 15.75 0.32 7.35
CA ARG A 232 15.71 1.37 6.32
C ARG A 232 16.09 2.72 6.91
N THR A 233 16.76 3.52 6.11
CA THR A 233 17.09 4.90 6.41
C THR A 233 15.83 5.75 6.36
N VAL A 234 15.44 6.32 7.49
CA VAL A 234 14.29 7.24 7.59
C VAL A 234 14.72 8.69 7.49
N GLN A 235 15.96 9.01 7.89
CA GLN A 235 16.54 10.35 7.76
C GLN A 235 17.99 10.28 7.27
N LEU A 236 18.33 11.19 6.33
CA LEU A 236 19.69 11.45 5.87
C LEU A 236 20.14 12.81 6.39
N LYS A 237 21.41 12.91 6.78
CA LYS A 237 22.07 14.18 7.07
C LYS A 237 22.99 14.52 5.89
N ILE A 238 22.67 15.59 5.18
CA ILE A 238 23.47 16.13 4.07
C ILE A 238 24.03 17.48 4.53
N ASN A 239 25.35 17.55 4.73
CA ASN A 239 26.00 18.65 5.42
C ASN A 239 25.33 18.95 6.78
N ASN A 240 24.75 20.15 6.94
CA ASN A 240 24.04 20.59 8.14
C ASN A 240 22.51 20.41 8.04
N VAL A 241 21.98 19.88 6.93
CA VAL A 241 20.54 19.70 6.71
C VAL A 241 20.16 18.24 6.90
N THR A 242 19.09 17.99 7.65
CA THR A 242 18.49 16.66 7.78
C THR A 242 17.23 16.60 6.94
N VAL A 243 17.08 15.52 6.15
CA VAL A 243 15.95 15.30 5.24
C VAL A 243 15.36 13.91 5.44
N GLY A 244 14.06 13.77 5.20
CA GLY A 244 13.39 12.47 5.18
C GLY A 244 13.87 11.62 4.01
N GLY A 245 14.27 10.37 4.29
CA GLY A 245 14.81 9.43 3.31
C GLY A 245 13.89 9.20 2.10
N PRO A 246 12.61 8.80 2.30
CA PRO A 246 11.68 8.57 1.20
C PRO A 246 11.48 9.79 0.29
N ALA A 247 11.30 10.98 0.87
CA ALA A 247 11.14 12.22 0.11
C ALA A 247 12.42 12.58 -0.66
N PHE A 248 13.59 12.47 -0.02
CA PHE A 248 14.88 12.69 -0.67
C PHE A 248 15.10 11.72 -1.83
N ARG A 249 14.80 10.42 -1.65
CA ARG A 249 14.90 9.40 -2.69
C ARG A 249 14.10 9.77 -3.94
N LEU A 250 12.86 10.23 -3.75
CA LEU A 250 12.00 10.65 -4.87
C LEU A 250 12.57 11.89 -5.57
N ALA A 251 12.99 12.90 -4.81
CA ALA A 251 13.53 14.14 -5.36
C ALA A 251 14.90 13.97 -6.06
N ALA A 252 15.77 13.10 -5.53
CA ALA A 252 17.11 12.85 -6.06
C ALA A 252 17.17 11.77 -7.15
N GLY A 253 16.05 11.12 -7.46
CA GLY A 253 15.94 10.07 -8.49
C GLY A 253 15.80 8.67 -7.89
N SER A 254 14.58 8.14 -7.91
CA SER A 254 14.23 6.85 -7.33
C SER A 254 14.66 5.64 -8.17
N THR A 255 15.08 5.87 -9.42
CA THR A 255 15.58 4.83 -10.33
C THR A 255 17.04 4.51 -10.03
N GLU A 256 17.84 5.54 -9.78
CA GLU A 256 19.24 5.43 -9.35
C GLU A 256 19.31 5.04 -7.88
N ILE A 257 18.61 5.78 -7.01
CA ILE A 257 18.51 5.48 -5.59
C ILE A 257 17.39 4.46 -5.38
N ARG A 258 17.70 3.19 -5.61
CA ARG A 258 16.68 2.15 -5.75
C ARG A 258 15.88 1.90 -4.49
N SER A 259 16.44 2.07 -3.30
CA SER A 259 15.71 1.94 -2.05
C SER A 259 16.32 2.80 -0.94
N MET A 260 15.59 2.96 0.16
CA MET A 260 16.14 3.50 1.42
C MET A 260 16.71 2.42 2.33
N TYR A 261 16.84 1.18 1.86
CA TYR A 261 17.55 0.13 2.58
C TYR A 261 19.06 0.26 2.35
N LEU A 262 19.61 1.36 2.86
CA LEU A 262 21.01 1.74 2.70
C LEU A 262 21.91 0.99 3.69
N THR A 263 23.01 0.48 3.18
CA THR A 263 24.09 -0.12 3.95
C THR A 263 25.27 0.83 4.12
N ASP A 264 25.49 1.75 3.17
CA ASP A 264 26.56 2.74 3.23
C ASP A 264 26.16 4.06 2.54
N VAL A 265 26.69 5.18 3.07
CA VAL A 265 26.50 6.54 2.53
C VAL A 265 27.81 7.30 2.67
N THR A 266 28.38 7.73 1.56
CA THR A 266 29.65 8.48 1.53
C THR A 266 29.60 9.62 0.52
N VAL A 267 30.56 10.53 0.60
CA VAL A 267 30.79 11.56 -0.44
C VAL A 267 32.14 11.26 -1.09
N SER A 268 32.16 11.16 -2.41
CA SER A 268 33.37 10.90 -3.19
C SER A 268 33.35 11.75 -4.46
N ASN A 269 34.44 12.45 -4.76
CA ASN A 269 34.58 13.30 -5.95
C ASN A 269 33.41 14.30 -6.16
N GLY A 270 32.86 14.84 -5.08
CA GLY A 270 31.71 15.76 -5.13
C GLY A 270 30.36 15.09 -5.40
N ASN A 271 30.31 13.76 -5.47
CA ASN A 271 29.09 12.97 -5.63
C ASN A 271 28.69 12.32 -4.30
N LEU A 272 27.39 12.14 -4.12
CA LEU A 272 26.84 11.30 -3.06
C LEU A 272 26.86 9.85 -3.55
N VAL A 273 27.58 8.99 -2.84
CA VAL A 273 27.67 7.57 -3.12
C VAL A 273 26.82 6.82 -2.11
N LEU A 274 25.84 6.06 -2.60
CA LEU A 274 24.88 5.30 -1.80
C LEU A 274 25.00 3.83 -2.15
N THR A 275 25.15 2.96 -1.16
CA THR A 275 25.07 1.51 -1.35
C THR A 275 23.89 0.96 -0.57
N GLY A 276 23.15 0.05 -1.19
CA GLY A 276 21.98 -0.56 -0.57
C GLY A 276 21.52 -1.83 -1.26
N GLN A 277 20.34 -2.28 -0.87
CA GLN A 277 19.69 -3.48 -1.42
C GLN A 277 18.18 -3.29 -1.60
N GLY A 278 17.55 -4.15 -2.39
CA GLY A 278 16.14 -4.02 -2.75
C GLY A 278 15.86 -2.86 -3.70
N TYR A 279 14.59 -2.73 -4.08
CA TYR A 279 14.12 -1.69 -4.99
C TYR A 279 12.69 -1.30 -4.61
N GLY A 280 12.52 -0.04 -4.24
CA GLY A 280 11.26 0.60 -3.90
C GLY A 280 11.15 0.93 -2.41
N HIS A 281 9.93 1.26 -1.99
CA HIS A 281 9.66 1.70 -0.62
C HIS A 281 9.67 0.54 0.40
N GLY A 282 9.39 -0.69 -0.05
CA GLY A 282 9.46 -1.88 0.80
C GLY A 282 8.25 -2.12 1.70
N VAL A 283 7.15 -1.45 1.42
CA VAL A 283 5.91 -1.50 2.20
C VAL A 283 4.92 -2.40 1.49
N GLY A 284 4.30 -3.34 2.20
CA GLY A 284 3.40 -4.32 1.61
C GLY A 284 4.13 -5.35 0.76
N MET A 285 3.55 -5.72 -0.38
CA MET A 285 4.01 -6.86 -1.18
C MET A 285 5.31 -6.58 -1.94
N SER A 286 6.30 -7.46 -1.82
CA SER A 286 7.43 -7.51 -2.76
C SER A 286 7.02 -8.28 -4.02
N GLN A 287 7.19 -7.68 -5.19
CA GLN A 287 6.94 -8.36 -6.47
C GLN A 287 7.92 -9.52 -6.71
N TRP A 288 9.21 -9.33 -6.43
CA TRP A 288 10.21 -10.42 -6.46
C TRP A 288 9.91 -11.51 -5.44
N GLY A 289 9.49 -11.14 -4.23
CA GLY A 289 9.07 -12.10 -3.22
C GLY A 289 7.84 -12.89 -3.67
N ALA A 290 6.82 -12.23 -4.22
CA ALA A 290 5.64 -12.88 -4.80
C ALA A 290 6.01 -13.85 -5.93
N LYS A 291 6.89 -13.44 -6.85
CA LYS A 291 7.44 -14.31 -7.92
C LYS A 291 8.06 -15.57 -7.35
N ASN A 292 8.98 -15.43 -6.39
CA ASN A 292 9.71 -16.56 -5.83
C ASN A 292 8.82 -17.47 -4.95
N MET A 293 7.79 -16.93 -4.30
CA MET A 293 6.76 -17.72 -3.61
C MET A 293 5.91 -18.50 -4.62
N ALA A 294 5.52 -17.86 -5.73
CA ALA A 294 4.72 -18.48 -6.78
C ALA A 294 5.48 -19.60 -7.52
N GLU A 295 6.80 -19.48 -7.72
CA GLU A 295 7.63 -20.56 -8.26
C GLU A 295 7.65 -21.81 -7.36
N LYS A 296 7.39 -21.64 -6.06
CA LYS A 296 7.23 -22.74 -5.09
C LYS A 296 5.78 -23.23 -5.00
N GLY A 297 4.89 -22.78 -5.88
CA GLY A 297 3.49 -23.17 -5.93
C GLY A 297 2.56 -22.42 -4.98
N THR A 298 3.04 -21.36 -4.30
CA THR A 298 2.20 -20.56 -3.40
C THR A 298 1.04 -19.91 -4.15
N SER A 299 -0.17 -19.93 -3.58
CA SER A 299 -1.35 -19.32 -4.19
C SER A 299 -1.32 -17.79 -4.10
N PRO A 300 -2.07 -17.06 -4.94
CA PRO A 300 -2.17 -15.60 -4.86
C PRO A 300 -2.62 -15.12 -3.47
N GLU A 301 -3.58 -15.81 -2.86
CA GLU A 301 -4.15 -15.46 -1.56
C GLU A 301 -3.12 -15.64 -0.44
N ASP A 302 -2.33 -16.71 -0.49
CA ASP A 302 -1.29 -16.97 0.52
C ASP A 302 -0.10 -16.02 0.36
N ILE A 303 0.24 -15.63 -0.87
CA ILE A 303 1.20 -14.54 -1.13
C ILE A 303 0.70 -13.25 -0.48
N ILE A 304 -0.55 -12.86 -0.72
CA ILE A 304 -1.14 -11.65 -0.12
C ILE A 304 -1.13 -11.74 1.40
N LYS A 305 -1.58 -12.86 1.97
CA LYS A 305 -1.62 -13.07 3.43
C LYS A 305 -0.23 -13.14 4.07
N PHE A 306 0.84 -13.37 3.31
CA PHE A 306 2.19 -13.23 3.81
C PHE A 306 2.54 -11.77 4.13
N TYR A 307 2.12 -10.82 3.29
CA TYR A 307 2.42 -9.38 3.44
C TYR A 307 1.35 -8.60 4.21
N PHE A 308 0.11 -9.09 4.22
CA PHE A 308 -1.02 -8.43 4.86
C PHE A 308 -1.66 -9.34 5.91
N LYS A 309 -1.97 -8.81 7.09
CA LYS A 309 -2.67 -9.51 8.18
C LYS A 309 -4.10 -9.00 8.34
N ASP A 310 -4.95 -9.86 8.90
CA ASP A 310 -6.33 -9.50 9.25
C ASP A 310 -7.12 -8.94 8.07
N VAL A 311 -6.84 -9.42 6.86
CA VAL A 311 -7.50 -9.01 5.61
C VAL A 311 -8.45 -10.08 5.10
N GLU A 312 -9.49 -9.63 4.40
CA GLU A 312 -10.43 -10.47 3.67
C GLU A 312 -10.20 -10.27 2.17
N ILE A 313 -10.14 -11.37 1.42
CA ILE A 313 -10.12 -11.35 -0.05
C ILE A 313 -11.52 -11.75 -0.51
N GLY A 314 -12.22 -10.83 -1.17
CA GLY A 314 -13.59 -11.01 -1.58
C GLY A 314 -13.84 -10.47 -2.99
N ARG A 315 -14.95 -10.87 -3.61
CA ARG A 315 -15.31 -10.41 -4.95
C ARG A 315 -16.21 -9.19 -4.90
N LEU A 316 -15.79 -8.14 -5.59
CA LEU A 316 -16.54 -6.92 -5.81
C LEU A 316 -17.79 -7.15 -6.67
N TYR A 317 -17.73 -8.07 -7.64
CA TYR A 317 -18.84 -8.43 -8.52
C TYR A 317 -18.71 -9.89 -8.96
N LYS A 318 -19.77 -10.43 -9.57
CA LYS A 318 -19.75 -11.78 -10.17
C LYS A 318 -19.18 -11.77 -11.58
#